data_AF-B0DTQ9-F1
#
_entry.id   AF-B0DTQ9-F1
#
_cell.length_a   1.000
_cell.length_b   1.000
_cell.length_c   1.000
_cell.angle_alpha   90.00
_cell.angle_beta   90.00
_cell.angle_gamma   90.00
#
_symmetry.space_group_name_H-M   'P 1'
#
loop_
_entity.id
_entity.type
_entity.pdbx_description
1 polymer ?
#
loop_
_entity_poly.entity_id
_entity_poly.type
_entity_poly.pdbx_seq_one_letter_code
_entity_poly.pdbx_strand_id
1 'polypeptide(L)'
;MPSAPLVPCQPSPSLAQPLVPPAPVSTEPSLALALQPIVTSTPTPSLPDPKWPEWFLRGYELLSAQDLGLAFTKTIKLYVELEACSNFNVGGIHMGFKKTSRPSQVDWWVGRGRSKAPLIQDVASFERSWWTWWKVLQPSWRNAAGVDGRLGSSHCTVLTGDEGWSVMDKHGQNVFLTVLATLVWWNSGLLDKGKEGVNDPGWIAAVEDVQWVLSQVLGWKATLAPQVTSTTKSTKQTMTAKKRKR
;
A
#
# COMPACT_ATOMS: atom_id res chain seq x y z
N MET A 1 -12.64 9.80 -70.65
CA MET A 1 -12.64 11.00 -69.78
C MET A 1 -13.49 10.68 -68.56
N PRO A 2 -13.02 10.85 -67.31
CA PRO A 2 -11.64 11.10 -66.82
C PRO A 2 -10.87 9.77 -66.66
N SER A 3 -9.56 9.61 -66.37
CA SER A 3 -8.41 10.43 -65.90
C SER A 3 -7.91 10.10 -64.48
N ALA A 4 -6.90 9.20 -64.42
CA ALA A 4 -5.73 9.20 -63.52
C ALA A 4 -5.92 9.02 -61.97
N PRO A 5 -4.88 8.64 -61.19
CA PRO A 5 -3.45 8.51 -61.54
C PRO A 5 -2.72 7.20 -61.18
N LEU A 6 -1.51 7.08 -61.71
CA LEU A 6 -0.48 6.07 -61.41
C LEU A 6 0.34 6.47 -60.16
N VAL A 7 0.84 5.49 -59.40
CA VAL A 7 1.99 5.65 -58.49
C VAL A 7 2.86 4.38 -58.51
N PRO A 8 4.10 4.44 -59.02
CA PRO A 8 5.10 3.39 -58.82
C PRO A 8 6.40 3.87 -58.14
N CYS A 9 7.01 2.94 -57.39
CA CYS A 9 8.42 2.86 -57.00
C CYS A 9 9.04 3.96 -56.10
N GLN A 10 9.33 3.58 -54.85
CA GLN A 10 10.44 4.17 -54.08
C GLN A 10 11.80 3.65 -54.58
N PRO A 11 12.87 4.46 -54.50
CA PRO A 11 14.25 3.99 -54.45
C PRO A 11 14.89 4.22 -53.06
N SER A 12 15.64 3.23 -52.57
CA SER A 12 16.63 3.41 -51.51
C SER A 12 17.99 3.81 -52.10
N PRO A 13 18.81 4.58 -51.38
CA PRO A 13 20.27 4.58 -51.54
C PRO A 13 20.99 4.00 -50.30
N SER A 14 22.28 3.71 -50.46
CA SER A 14 23.08 2.84 -49.59
C SER A 14 24.36 3.54 -49.07
N LEU A 15 25.02 2.92 -48.09
CA LEU A 15 26.44 3.03 -47.71
C LEU A 15 27.01 4.40 -47.28
N ALA A 16 27.57 4.45 -46.05
CA ALA A 16 29.02 4.58 -45.82
C ALA A 16 29.38 4.73 -44.31
N GLN A 17 30.48 4.09 -43.87
CA GLN A 17 31.25 4.42 -42.66
C GLN A 17 32.67 4.83 -43.07
N PRO A 18 33.37 5.68 -42.28
CA PRO A 18 34.80 5.40 -42.06
C PRO A 18 35.41 5.80 -40.67
N LEU A 19 36.10 4.83 -40.04
CA LEU A 19 37.45 4.81 -39.43
C LEU A 19 37.97 5.84 -38.35
N VAL A 20 38.90 5.34 -37.49
CA VAL A 20 39.44 5.82 -36.17
C VAL A 20 40.99 5.65 -36.16
N PRO A 21 41.89 6.51 -35.59
CA PRO A 21 42.06 6.90 -34.13
C PRO A 21 42.62 8.36 -33.93
N PRO A 22 43.43 8.80 -32.91
CA PRO A 22 43.85 8.27 -31.58
C PRO A 22 43.76 9.25 -30.35
N ALA A 23 44.23 8.80 -29.17
CA ALA A 23 44.13 9.42 -27.83
C ALA A 23 45.22 10.46 -27.46
N PRO A 24 45.22 11.01 -26.21
CA PRO A 24 46.21 10.48 -25.25
C PRO A 24 45.78 10.33 -23.77
N VAL A 25 46.56 9.48 -23.10
CA VAL A 25 46.75 9.16 -21.68
C VAL A 25 46.52 10.28 -20.64
N SER A 26 45.92 9.92 -19.49
CA SER A 26 46.31 10.51 -18.18
C SER A 26 46.04 9.57 -16.98
N THR A 27 47.07 8.78 -16.65
CA THR A 27 47.61 8.45 -15.31
C THR A 27 46.67 8.31 -14.08
N GLU A 28 46.57 7.07 -13.61
CA GLU A 28 46.17 6.65 -12.24
C GLU A 28 47.15 7.14 -11.15
N PRO A 29 46.67 7.36 -9.91
CA PRO A 29 47.39 6.79 -8.78
C PRO A 29 46.51 5.87 -7.91
N SER A 30 47.00 4.64 -7.73
CA SER A 30 46.36 3.60 -6.93
C SER A 30 46.34 3.93 -5.44
N LEU A 31 45.16 3.87 -4.82
CA LEU A 31 45.01 3.71 -3.38
C LEU A 31 43.96 2.62 -3.10
N ALA A 32 44.39 1.38 -3.29
CA ALA A 32 43.63 0.20 -2.93
C ALA A 32 43.56 0.04 -1.39
N LEU A 33 42.57 0.68 -0.76
CA LEU A 33 42.19 0.37 0.62
C LEU A 33 40.98 -0.56 0.61
N ALA A 34 41.24 -1.87 0.78
CA ALA A 34 40.22 -2.91 0.76
C ALA A 34 39.32 -2.85 2.02
N LEU A 35 38.28 -2.02 1.96
CA LEU A 35 37.14 -2.13 2.87
C LEU A 35 36.21 -3.23 2.35
N GLN A 36 36.36 -4.44 2.89
CA GLN A 36 35.37 -5.49 2.66
C GLN A 36 34.03 -5.04 3.25
N PRO A 37 32.91 -5.17 2.52
CA PRO A 37 31.61 -4.95 3.11
C PRO A 37 31.39 -6.02 4.19
N ILE A 38 31.26 -5.59 5.44
CA ILE A 38 30.75 -6.45 6.51
C ILE A 38 29.34 -6.85 6.09
N VAL A 39 29.19 -8.09 5.62
CA VAL A 39 27.89 -8.69 5.36
C VAL A 39 27.27 -8.98 6.73
N THR A 40 26.70 -7.95 7.34
CA THR A 40 25.76 -8.11 8.44
C THR A 40 24.54 -8.81 7.86
N SER A 41 24.56 -10.14 7.92
CA SER A 41 23.46 -11.02 7.53
C SER A 41 22.29 -10.82 8.48
N THR A 42 21.58 -9.70 8.35
CA THR A 42 20.30 -9.50 9.00
C THR A 42 19.41 -10.66 8.57
N PRO A 43 18.92 -11.51 9.50
CA PRO A 43 18.11 -12.64 9.11
C PRO A 43 16.81 -12.09 8.50
N THR A 44 16.66 -12.25 7.20
CA THR A 44 15.40 -11.96 6.50
C THR A 44 14.32 -12.79 7.19
N PRO A 45 13.30 -12.17 7.82
CA PRO A 45 12.28 -12.92 8.53
C PRO A 45 11.55 -13.81 7.52
N SER A 46 11.66 -15.13 7.72
CA SER A 46 10.95 -16.12 6.92
C SER A 46 9.47 -15.99 7.22
N LEU A 47 8.68 -15.56 6.23
CA LEU A 47 7.22 -15.51 6.34
C LEU A 47 6.62 -16.85 5.87
N PRO A 48 5.58 -17.38 6.55
CA PRO A 48 4.97 -16.86 7.77
C PRO A 48 5.83 -17.09 9.02
N ASP A 49 5.77 -16.17 10.00
CA ASP A 49 6.43 -16.35 11.30
C ASP A 49 5.59 -17.30 12.19
N PRO A 50 6.14 -18.42 12.69
CA PRO A 50 5.41 -19.35 13.56
C PRO A 50 5.00 -18.76 14.92
N LYS A 51 5.47 -17.56 15.29
CA LYS A 51 5.07 -16.83 16.50
C LYS A 51 3.83 -15.97 16.32
N TRP A 52 3.32 -15.82 15.09
CA TRP A 52 2.10 -15.06 14.86
C TRP A 52 0.90 -15.71 15.58
N PRO A 53 -0.03 -14.90 16.14
CA PRO A 53 -1.23 -15.45 16.72
C PRO A 53 -2.08 -16.12 15.63
N GLU A 54 -2.75 -17.23 15.98
CA GLU A 54 -3.58 -18.04 15.07
C GLU A 54 -4.48 -17.18 14.16
N TRP A 55 -5.10 -16.13 14.72
CA TRP A 55 -5.98 -15.23 13.98
C TRP A 55 -5.28 -14.55 12.78
N PHE A 56 -4.02 -14.16 12.96
CA PHE A 56 -3.22 -13.46 11.96
C PHE A 56 -2.62 -14.46 10.97
N LEU A 57 -2.16 -15.63 11.45
CA LEU A 57 -1.71 -16.72 10.59
C LEU A 57 -2.80 -17.13 9.58
N ARG A 58 -4.03 -17.38 10.06
CA ARG A 58 -5.19 -17.67 9.19
C ARG A 58 -5.53 -16.54 8.23
N GLY A 59 -5.37 -15.30 8.69
CA GLY A 59 -5.55 -14.12 7.85
C GLY A 59 -4.51 -14.08 6.72
N TYR A 60 -3.24 -14.26 7.06
CA TYR A 60 -2.13 -14.30 6.12
C TYR A 60 -2.26 -15.46 5.12
N GLU A 61 -2.56 -16.68 5.58
CA GLU A 61 -2.86 -17.85 4.74
C GLU A 61 -3.91 -17.54 3.67
N LEU A 62 -5.02 -16.88 4.05
CA LEU A 62 -6.05 -16.46 3.11
C LEU A 62 -5.56 -15.44 2.08
N LEU A 63 -4.71 -14.49 2.50
CA LEU A 63 -4.18 -13.45 1.62
C LEU A 63 -3.08 -13.97 0.68
N SER A 64 -2.26 -14.93 1.13
CA SER A 64 -1.16 -15.53 0.35
C SER A 64 -1.54 -16.83 -0.36
N ALA A 65 -2.82 -17.22 -0.34
CA ALA A 65 -3.30 -18.48 -0.95
C ALA A 65 -3.15 -18.53 -2.49
N GLN A 66 -3.02 -17.38 -3.14
CA GLN A 66 -2.87 -17.22 -4.58
C GLN A 66 -1.80 -16.16 -4.86
N ASP A 67 -1.00 -16.33 -5.91
CA ASP A 67 -0.15 -15.25 -6.40
C ASP A 67 -1.01 -14.23 -7.16
N LEU A 68 -1.35 -13.13 -6.46
CA LEU A 68 -2.07 -11.99 -7.03
C LEU A 68 -1.11 -10.88 -7.50
N GLY A 69 0.15 -11.23 -7.78
CA GLY A 69 1.16 -10.36 -8.33
C GLY A 69 1.89 -9.49 -7.29
N LEU A 70 2.88 -8.76 -7.81
CA LEU A 70 3.83 -8.00 -6.99
C LEU A 70 3.17 -6.87 -6.19
N ALA A 71 2.16 -6.19 -6.75
CA ALA A 71 1.46 -5.10 -6.06
C ALA A 71 0.68 -5.61 -4.84
N PHE A 72 -0.09 -6.68 -4.99
CA PHE A 72 -0.81 -7.28 -3.86
C PHE A 72 0.15 -7.86 -2.82
N THR A 73 1.24 -8.51 -3.26
CA THR A 73 2.30 -9.01 -2.37
C THR A 73 2.97 -7.89 -1.56
N LYS A 74 3.23 -6.71 -2.16
CA LYS A 74 3.72 -5.53 -1.43
C LYS A 74 2.68 -5.03 -0.43
N THR A 75 1.41 -5.01 -0.81
CA THR A 75 0.29 -4.61 0.06
C THR A 75 0.18 -5.51 1.30
N ILE A 76 0.33 -6.83 1.14
CA ILE A 76 0.39 -7.79 2.26
C ILE A 76 1.56 -7.46 3.20
N LYS A 77 2.75 -7.13 2.67
CA LYS A 77 3.92 -6.77 3.50
C LYS A 77 3.67 -5.52 4.34
N LEU A 78 3.08 -4.48 3.77
CA LEU A 78 2.68 -3.27 4.52
C LEU A 78 1.63 -3.58 5.59
N TYR A 79 0.69 -4.49 5.31
CA TYR A 79 -0.28 -4.96 6.30
C TYR A 79 0.37 -5.75 7.45
N VAL A 80 1.33 -6.63 7.16
CA VAL A 80 2.13 -7.33 8.18
C VAL A 80 2.87 -6.32 9.08
N GLU A 81 3.47 -5.28 8.49
CA GLU A 81 4.15 -4.22 9.24
C GLU A 81 3.20 -3.42 10.14
N LEU A 82 2.01 -3.05 9.64
CA LEU A 82 1.00 -2.32 10.41
C LEU A 82 0.51 -3.10 11.63
N GLU A 83 0.26 -4.40 11.47
CA GLU A 83 -0.15 -5.29 12.56
C GLU A 83 1.01 -5.56 13.53
N ALA A 84 2.26 -5.66 13.03
CA ALA A 84 3.46 -5.74 13.86
C ALA A 84 3.66 -4.50 14.75
N CYS A 85 3.40 -3.28 14.23
CA CYS A 85 3.37 -2.04 15.04
C CYS A 85 2.32 -2.08 16.17
N SER A 86 1.36 -3.01 16.11
CA SER A 86 0.30 -3.20 17.10
C SER A 86 0.45 -4.53 17.87
N ASN A 87 1.64 -5.16 17.80
CA ASN A 87 1.95 -6.48 18.37
C ASN A 87 0.93 -7.57 17.99
N PHE A 88 0.37 -7.52 16.78
CA PHE A 88 -0.69 -8.41 16.29
C PHE A 88 -1.91 -8.50 17.24
N ASN A 89 -2.27 -7.39 17.88
CA ASN A 89 -3.49 -7.29 18.67
C ASN A 89 -4.73 -7.54 17.78
N VAL A 90 -5.56 -8.51 18.18
CA VAL A 90 -6.76 -8.93 17.43
C VAL A 90 -7.78 -7.81 17.20
N GLY A 91 -7.72 -6.76 18.02
CA GLY A 91 -8.61 -5.59 17.99
C GLY A 91 -9.95 -5.85 18.68
N GLY A 92 -10.50 -4.82 19.31
CA GLY A 92 -11.84 -4.89 19.92
C GLY A 92 -12.97 -4.88 18.89
N ILE A 93 -14.17 -5.37 19.29
CA ILE A 93 -15.38 -5.41 18.45
C ILE A 93 -15.72 -4.03 17.85
N HIS A 94 -15.46 -2.95 18.60
CA HIS A 94 -15.72 -1.57 18.21
C HIS A 94 -14.53 -0.86 17.52
N MET A 95 -13.36 -1.51 17.41
CA MET A 95 -12.14 -0.90 16.86
C MET A 95 -12.08 -0.96 15.33
N GLY A 96 -12.86 -1.86 14.72
CA GLY A 96 -12.91 -2.10 13.28
C GLY A 96 -13.33 -0.90 12.41
N PHE A 97 -13.27 -1.09 11.10
CA PHE A 97 -13.84 -0.13 10.15
C PHE A 97 -15.38 -0.06 10.24
N LYS A 98 -15.93 1.12 9.97
CA LYS A 98 -17.38 1.36 9.94
C LYS A 98 -18.09 0.39 8.99
N LYS A 99 -19.34 0.03 9.32
CA LYS A 99 -20.20 -0.83 8.50
C LYS A 99 -20.95 -0.07 7.39
N THR A 100 -20.95 1.26 7.43
CA THR A 100 -21.65 2.11 6.45
C THR A 100 -21.25 1.75 5.03
N SER A 101 -22.25 1.49 4.17
CA SER A 101 -22.09 1.12 2.76
C SER A 101 -21.29 -0.17 2.47
N ARG A 102 -20.98 -0.99 3.49
CA ARG A 102 -20.21 -2.23 3.36
C ARG A 102 -20.92 -3.25 2.43
N PRO A 103 -20.19 -3.97 1.54
CA PRO A 103 -20.78 -5.03 0.72
C PRO A 103 -21.37 -6.16 1.59
N SER A 104 -22.55 -6.66 1.25
CA SER A 104 -23.27 -7.67 2.05
C SER A 104 -22.47 -8.97 2.24
N GLN A 105 -21.63 -9.33 1.26
CA GLN A 105 -20.69 -10.44 1.30
C GLN A 105 -19.71 -10.34 2.49
N VAL A 106 -19.30 -9.12 2.86
CA VAL A 106 -18.39 -8.87 3.98
C VAL A 106 -19.07 -9.09 5.31
N ASP A 107 -20.29 -8.58 5.50
CA ASP A 107 -21.04 -8.82 6.74
C ASP A 107 -21.44 -10.29 6.89
N TRP A 108 -21.77 -10.98 5.79
CA TRP A 108 -21.98 -12.43 5.79
C TRP A 108 -20.70 -13.19 6.20
N TRP A 109 -19.54 -12.82 5.68
CA TRP A 109 -18.26 -13.46 5.98
C TRP A 109 -17.81 -13.23 7.43
N VAL A 110 -17.85 -11.98 7.89
CA VAL A 110 -17.51 -11.60 9.28
C VAL A 110 -18.49 -12.26 10.26
N GLY A 111 -19.79 -12.25 9.95
CA GLY A 111 -20.83 -12.88 10.77
C GLY A 111 -20.73 -14.41 10.89
N ARG A 112 -20.03 -15.07 9.96
CA ARG A 112 -19.75 -16.52 9.99
C ARG A 112 -18.33 -16.87 10.45
N GLY A 113 -17.72 -15.98 11.23
CA GLY A 113 -16.39 -16.22 11.80
C GLY A 113 -15.29 -16.35 10.76
N ARG A 114 -15.46 -15.78 9.56
CA ARG A 114 -14.49 -15.76 8.45
C ARG A 114 -14.14 -17.12 7.83
N SER A 115 -14.86 -18.18 8.18
CA SER A 115 -14.55 -19.58 7.86
C SER A 115 -14.52 -19.96 6.37
N LYS A 116 -15.30 -19.29 5.52
CA LYS A 116 -15.37 -19.58 4.07
C LYS A 116 -15.52 -18.29 3.28
N ALA A 117 -14.70 -18.10 2.24
CA ALA A 117 -14.83 -16.97 1.32
C ALA A 117 -16.23 -16.94 0.64
N PRO A 118 -16.90 -15.78 0.56
CA PRO A 118 -18.15 -15.63 -0.17
C PRO A 118 -17.92 -15.70 -1.68
N LEU A 119 -18.89 -16.25 -2.41
CA LEU A 119 -18.87 -16.27 -3.88
C LEU A 119 -19.30 -14.91 -4.45
N ILE A 120 -18.50 -14.34 -5.35
CA ILE A 120 -18.80 -13.07 -6.02
C ILE A 120 -19.57 -13.35 -7.33
N GLN A 121 -20.90 -13.46 -7.22
CA GLN A 121 -21.77 -13.82 -8.35
C GLN A 121 -21.84 -12.74 -9.45
N ASP A 122 -21.93 -11.47 -9.04
CA ASP A 122 -21.87 -10.28 -9.90
C ASP A 122 -20.70 -9.40 -9.45
N VAL A 123 -19.63 -9.45 -10.24
CA VAL A 123 -18.40 -8.68 -10.01
C VAL A 123 -18.63 -7.18 -10.17
N ALA A 124 -19.48 -6.74 -11.10
CA ALA A 124 -19.67 -5.31 -11.38
C ALA A 124 -20.47 -4.62 -10.26
N SER A 125 -21.47 -5.31 -9.70
CA SER A 125 -22.17 -4.81 -8.50
C SER A 125 -21.29 -4.91 -7.25
N PHE A 126 -20.47 -5.95 -7.13
CA PHE A 126 -19.50 -6.05 -6.04
C PHE A 126 -18.51 -4.88 -6.07
N GLU A 127 -17.83 -4.65 -7.20
CA GLU A 127 -16.92 -3.52 -7.43
C GLU A 127 -17.55 -2.19 -7.00
N ARG A 128 -18.76 -1.88 -7.49
CA ARG A 128 -19.46 -0.62 -7.19
C ARG A 128 -19.72 -0.47 -5.69
N SER A 129 -20.13 -1.54 -5.02
CA SER A 129 -20.35 -1.54 -3.57
C SER A 129 -19.03 -1.41 -2.80
N TRP A 130 -17.96 -2.06 -3.29
CA TRP A 130 -16.62 -2.02 -2.70
C TRP A 130 -16.03 -0.61 -2.74
N TRP A 131 -16.09 0.07 -3.90
CA TRP A 131 -15.63 1.46 -4.02
C TRP A 131 -16.46 2.43 -3.19
N THR A 132 -17.79 2.25 -3.13
CA THR A 132 -18.64 3.05 -2.24
C THR A 132 -18.23 2.88 -0.78
N TRP A 133 -17.98 1.65 -0.33
CA TRP A 133 -17.52 1.35 1.02
C TRP A 133 -16.13 1.91 1.31
N TRP A 134 -15.15 1.61 0.46
CA TRP A 134 -13.76 2.01 0.66
C TRP A 134 -13.59 3.54 0.73
N LYS A 135 -14.32 4.28 -0.12
CA LYS A 135 -14.27 5.76 -0.16
C LYS A 135 -14.88 6.41 1.10
N VAL A 136 -15.90 5.83 1.73
CA VAL A 136 -16.48 6.36 2.99
C VAL A 136 -15.69 5.98 4.25
N LEU A 137 -14.70 5.09 4.14
CA LEU A 137 -13.75 4.82 5.22
C LEU A 137 -12.60 5.82 5.28
N GLN A 138 -12.28 6.47 4.16
CA GLN A 138 -11.14 7.39 4.05
C GLN A 138 -11.29 8.62 4.96
N PRO A 139 -10.17 9.25 5.38
CA PRO A 139 -10.21 10.54 6.06
C PRO A 139 -10.94 11.62 5.24
N SER A 140 -11.70 12.48 5.92
CA SER A 140 -12.53 13.52 5.26
C SER A 140 -11.72 14.47 4.39
N TRP A 141 -10.52 14.85 4.83
CA TRP A 141 -9.60 15.72 4.09
C TRP A 141 -9.14 15.12 2.75
N ARG A 142 -9.23 13.79 2.56
CA ARG A 142 -8.92 13.13 1.28
C ARG A 142 -9.99 13.40 0.21
N ASN A 143 -11.19 13.80 0.63
CA ASN A 143 -12.37 13.98 -0.22
C ASN A 143 -12.72 12.78 -1.13
N ALA A 144 -12.28 11.57 -0.76
CA ALA A 144 -12.48 10.37 -1.58
C ALA A 144 -13.96 10.06 -1.87
N ALA A 145 -14.85 10.37 -0.93
CA ALA A 145 -16.29 10.18 -1.10
C ALA A 145 -16.91 11.05 -2.19
N GLY A 146 -16.28 12.18 -2.55
CA GLY A 146 -16.73 13.09 -3.62
C GLY A 146 -16.22 12.74 -5.01
N VAL A 147 -15.38 11.69 -5.16
CA VAL A 147 -14.85 11.25 -6.46
C VAL A 147 -15.82 10.26 -7.11
N ASP A 148 -16.24 10.52 -8.36
CA ASP A 148 -17.04 9.58 -9.13
C ASP A 148 -16.23 8.35 -9.57
N GLY A 149 -16.84 7.17 -9.48
CA GLY A 149 -16.19 5.92 -9.87
C GLY A 149 -15.03 5.50 -8.96
N ARG A 150 -13.90 5.16 -9.58
CA ARG A 150 -12.69 4.58 -8.96
C ARG A 150 -11.73 5.68 -8.51
N LEU A 151 -10.97 5.43 -7.44
CA LEU A 151 -9.78 6.24 -7.16
C LEU A 151 -8.62 5.80 -8.08
N GLY A 152 -7.55 6.58 -8.10
CA GLY A 152 -6.38 6.39 -8.95
C GLY A 152 -5.31 7.41 -8.59
N SER A 153 -4.16 7.40 -9.26
CA SER A 153 -2.95 8.13 -8.83
C SER A 153 -3.14 9.64 -8.63
N SER A 154 -4.06 10.29 -9.37
CA SER A 154 -4.43 11.71 -9.17
C SER A 154 -5.10 12.00 -7.82
N HIS A 155 -5.60 10.98 -7.13
CA HIS A 155 -6.28 11.02 -5.83
C HIS A 155 -5.40 10.51 -4.68
N CYS A 156 -4.11 10.31 -4.94
CA CYS A 156 -3.09 9.84 -3.98
C CYS A 156 -2.18 10.99 -3.58
N THR A 157 -2.74 12.01 -2.91
CA THR A 157 -2.00 13.19 -2.45
C THR A 157 -1.52 13.04 -1.00
N VAL A 158 -0.28 13.45 -0.74
CA VAL A 158 0.35 13.35 0.61
C VAL A 158 -0.17 14.42 1.60
N LEU A 159 -1.07 15.30 1.15
CA LEU A 159 -1.66 16.37 1.96
C LEU A 159 -2.48 15.80 3.12
N THR A 160 -1.94 15.84 4.33
CA THR A 160 -2.66 15.49 5.56
C THR A 160 -3.40 16.70 6.11
N GLY A 161 -4.71 16.56 6.39
CA GLY A 161 -5.42 17.48 7.29
C GLY A 161 -5.01 17.31 8.76
N ASP A 162 -5.57 18.10 9.67
CA ASP A 162 -5.16 18.18 11.08
C ASP A 162 -5.18 16.82 11.83
N GLU A 163 -6.14 15.94 11.50
CA GLU A 163 -6.25 14.60 12.08
C GLU A 163 -5.30 13.56 11.43
N GLY A 164 -4.63 13.93 10.34
CA GLY A 164 -3.72 13.06 9.59
C GLY A 164 -4.34 11.73 9.19
N TRP A 165 -3.59 10.65 9.40
CA TRP A 165 -4.04 9.28 9.08
C TRP A 165 -4.69 8.54 10.26
N SER A 166 -4.97 9.21 11.38
CA SER A 166 -5.51 8.61 12.61
C SER A 166 -6.78 7.77 12.42
N VAL A 167 -7.69 8.18 11.53
CA VAL A 167 -8.92 7.44 11.20
C VAL A 167 -8.64 6.07 10.59
N MET A 168 -7.52 5.94 9.85
CA MET A 168 -7.05 4.72 9.21
C MET A 168 -5.99 3.98 10.04
N ASP A 169 -5.46 4.59 11.11
CA ASP A 169 -4.64 3.89 12.10
C ASP A 169 -5.52 2.96 12.96
N LYS A 170 -5.71 1.76 12.42
CA LYS A 170 -6.53 0.69 12.98
C LYS A 170 -5.86 -0.65 12.68
N HIS A 171 -5.97 -1.59 13.61
CA HIS A 171 -5.39 -2.92 13.55
C HIS A 171 -6.43 -4.01 13.89
N GLY A 172 -6.10 -5.25 13.58
CA GLY A 172 -6.89 -6.43 13.92
C GLY A 172 -7.88 -6.87 12.84
N GLN A 173 -8.64 -7.92 13.16
CA GLN A 173 -9.42 -8.70 12.19
C GLN A 173 -10.52 -7.93 11.42
N ASN A 174 -10.98 -6.80 11.96
CA ASN A 174 -12.11 -6.01 11.43
C ASN A 174 -11.65 -4.79 10.61
N VAL A 175 -10.37 -4.75 10.22
CA VAL A 175 -9.73 -3.60 9.55
C VAL A 175 -9.15 -4.06 8.20
N PHE A 176 -7.84 -3.88 7.96
CA PHE A 176 -7.20 -4.15 6.67
C PHE A 176 -7.26 -5.61 6.26
N LEU A 177 -7.26 -6.58 7.19
CA LEU A 177 -7.55 -7.98 6.87
C LEU A 177 -8.88 -8.14 6.11
N THR A 178 -9.91 -7.40 6.50
CA THR A 178 -11.22 -7.46 5.85
C THR A 178 -11.17 -6.86 4.43
N VAL A 179 -10.45 -5.76 4.25
CA VAL A 179 -10.27 -5.09 2.95
C VAL A 179 -9.44 -5.95 2.00
N LEU A 180 -8.31 -6.50 2.47
CA LEU A 180 -7.46 -7.36 1.65
C LEU A 180 -8.16 -8.67 1.28
N ALA A 181 -8.91 -9.28 2.20
CA ALA A 181 -9.70 -10.48 1.90
C ALA A 181 -10.74 -10.22 0.79
N THR A 182 -11.40 -9.05 0.78
CA THR A 182 -12.32 -8.70 -0.32
C THR A 182 -11.65 -8.61 -1.69
N LEU A 183 -10.38 -8.21 -1.76
CA LEU A 183 -9.63 -8.16 -3.02
C LEU A 183 -9.29 -9.57 -3.52
N VAL A 184 -9.00 -10.53 -2.63
CA VAL A 184 -8.82 -11.95 -2.99
C VAL A 184 -10.09 -12.51 -3.63
N TRP A 185 -11.26 -12.30 -3.00
CA TRP A 185 -12.52 -12.85 -3.53
C TRP A 185 -12.97 -12.16 -4.81
N TRP A 186 -12.69 -10.86 -4.96
CA TRP A 186 -12.94 -10.12 -6.19
C TRP A 186 -12.11 -10.70 -7.34
N ASN A 187 -10.80 -10.91 -7.14
CA ASN A 187 -9.97 -11.58 -8.15
C ASN A 187 -10.50 -12.98 -8.50
N SER A 188 -10.84 -13.81 -7.51
CA SER A 188 -11.43 -15.12 -7.77
C SER A 188 -12.74 -15.02 -8.57
N GLY A 189 -13.62 -14.07 -8.24
CA GLY A 189 -14.84 -13.80 -8.99
C GLY A 189 -14.62 -13.27 -10.41
N LEU A 190 -13.52 -12.56 -10.67
CA LEU A 190 -13.11 -12.18 -12.03
C LEU A 190 -12.72 -13.42 -12.84
N LEU A 191 -11.88 -14.29 -12.27
CA LEU A 191 -11.42 -15.53 -12.90
C LEU A 191 -12.58 -16.50 -13.16
N ASP A 192 -13.50 -16.66 -12.20
CA ASP A 192 -14.73 -17.47 -12.34
C ASP A 192 -15.66 -17.01 -13.48
N LYS A 193 -15.48 -15.77 -13.96
CA LYS A 193 -16.21 -15.17 -15.09
C LYS A 193 -15.38 -15.09 -16.38
N GLY A 194 -14.19 -15.70 -16.42
CA GLY A 194 -13.29 -15.64 -17.56
C GLY A 194 -12.71 -14.24 -17.82
N LYS A 195 -12.70 -13.36 -16.81
CA LYS A 195 -12.09 -12.02 -16.90
C LYS A 195 -10.64 -12.05 -16.46
N GLU A 196 -9.92 -10.97 -16.76
CA GLU A 196 -8.45 -10.89 -16.69
C GLU A 196 -7.85 -10.84 -15.26
N GLY A 197 -8.66 -11.06 -14.22
CA GLY A 197 -8.23 -11.22 -12.82
C GLY A 197 -7.37 -10.05 -12.34
N VAL A 198 -6.09 -10.33 -12.08
CA VAL A 198 -5.08 -9.36 -11.63
C VAL A 198 -4.84 -8.21 -12.60
N ASN A 199 -5.26 -8.35 -13.86
CA ASN A 199 -5.18 -7.30 -14.88
C ASN A 199 -6.45 -6.46 -14.98
N ASP A 200 -7.53 -6.78 -14.25
CA ASP A 200 -8.76 -5.97 -14.26
C ASP A 200 -8.47 -4.55 -13.74
N PRO A 201 -8.75 -3.49 -14.52
CA PRO A 201 -8.38 -2.12 -14.11
C PRO A 201 -9.12 -1.60 -12.87
N GLY A 202 -10.22 -2.24 -12.45
CA GLY A 202 -10.93 -1.90 -11.22
C GLY A 202 -10.28 -2.54 -10.00
N TRP A 203 -9.84 -3.79 -10.16
CA TRP A 203 -9.07 -4.50 -9.15
C TRP A 203 -7.68 -3.89 -8.96
N ILE A 204 -6.94 -3.58 -10.04
CA ILE A 204 -5.63 -2.90 -9.96
C ILE A 204 -5.74 -1.61 -9.16
N ALA A 205 -6.65 -0.71 -9.56
CA ALA A 205 -6.84 0.57 -8.88
C ALA A 205 -7.19 0.41 -7.39
N ALA A 206 -7.94 -0.64 -7.02
CA ALA A 206 -8.26 -0.95 -5.64
C ALA A 206 -7.04 -1.44 -4.84
N VAL A 207 -6.18 -2.29 -5.43
CA VAL A 207 -4.92 -2.72 -4.80
C VAL A 207 -3.97 -1.55 -4.63
N GLU A 208 -3.78 -0.72 -5.66
CA GLU A 208 -2.89 0.45 -5.62
C GLU A 208 -3.32 1.46 -4.55
N ASP A 209 -4.62 1.73 -4.43
CA ASP A 209 -5.16 2.66 -3.43
C ASP A 209 -4.98 2.13 -2.00
N VAL A 210 -5.25 0.84 -1.75
CA VAL A 210 -5.04 0.21 -0.44
C VAL A 210 -3.56 0.13 -0.07
N GLN A 211 -2.68 -0.18 -1.04
CA GLN A 211 -1.22 -0.14 -0.86
C GLN A 211 -0.75 1.27 -0.47
N TRP A 212 -1.24 2.29 -1.19
CA TRP A 212 -0.90 3.68 -0.91
C TRP A 212 -1.37 4.09 0.49
N VAL A 213 -2.63 3.85 0.84
CA VAL A 213 -3.18 4.15 2.18
C VAL A 213 -2.37 3.47 3.29
N LEU A 214 -2.03 2.19 3.15
CA LEU A 214 -1.19 1.48 4.13
C LEU A 214 0.19 2.13 4.30
N SER A 215 0.85 2.48 3.19
CA SER A 215 2.15 3.16 3.23
C SER A 215 2.08 4.53 3.92
N GLN A 216 1.00 5.29 3.71
CA GLN A 216 0.78 6.58 4.34
C GLN A 216 0.47 6.48 5.84
N VAL A 217 -0.32 5.48 6.27
CA VAL A 217 -0.58 5.19 7.69
C VAL A 217 0.73 4.83 8.41
N LEU A 218 1.58 3.98 7.81
CA LEU A 218 2.88 3.61 8.37
C LEU A 218 3.85 4.81 8.46
N GLY A 219 3.97 5.62 7.40
CA GLY A 219 4.80 6.83 7.44
C GLY A 219 4.33 7.85 8.47
N TRP A 220 3.01 7.99 8.65
CA TRP A 220 2.42 8.84 9.69
C TRP A 220 2.68 8.30 11.09
N LYS A 221 2.52 6.99 11.33
CA LYS A 221 2.89 6.32 12.59
C LYS A 221 4.35 6.55 12.95
N ALA A 222 5.26 6.37 12.00
CA ALA A 222 6.70 6.57 12.20
C ALA A 222 7.03 8.02 12.59
N THR A 223 6.24 9.00 12.12
CA THR A 223 6.37 10.42 12.49
C THR A 223 5.87 10.68 13.92
N LEU A 224 4.89 9.92 14.41
CA LEU A 224 4.36 10.03 15.77
C LEU A 224 5.16 9.27 16.83
N ALA A 225 5.96 8.27 16.44
CA ALA A 225 6.88 7.59 17.35
C ALA A 225 7.91 8.61 17.90
N PRO A 226 7.89 8.94 19.21
CA PRO A 226 8.64 10.08 19.71
C PRO A 226 10.16 9.86 19.59
N GLN A 227 10.86 10.96 19.29
CA GLN A 227 12.31 11.08 19.26
C GLN A 227 12.90 11.02 20.69
N VAL A 228 12.76 9.87 21.39
CA VAL A 228 13.14 9.71 22.81
C VAL A 228 14.66 9.54 22.99
N THR A 229 15.47 10.47 22.49
CA THR A 229 16.91 10.59 22.83
C THR A 229 17.48 12.02 22.65
N SER A 230 16.85 13.07 23.18
CA SER A 230 17.59 14.33 23.51
C SER A 230 16.81 15.35 24.36
N THR A 231 16.56 15.06 25.64
CA THR A 231 16.15 16.10 26.61
C THR A 231 17.35 16.62 27.39
N THR A 232 18.06 17.60 26.82
CA THR A 232 18.99 18.44 27.58
C THR A 232 18.19 19.29 28.57
N LYS A 233 18.27 18.97 29.87
CA LYS A 233 17.57 19.70 30.93
C LYS A 233 18.10 21.13 31.04
N SER A 234 17.30 22.12 30.64
CA SER A 234 17.57 23.54 30.93
C SER A 234 16.82 23.96 32.20
N THR A 235 17.59 24.15 33.28
CA THR A 235 17.08 24.53 34.60
C THR A 235 16.64 25.99 34.61
N LYS A 236 15.35 26.27 34.85
CA LYS A 236 14.87 27.62 35.20
C LYS A 236 14.83 27.78 36.72
N GLN A 237 15.60 28.74 37.23
CA GLN A 237 15.55 29.17 38.63
C GLN A 237 14.25 29.95 38.92
N THR A 238 13.68 29.74 40.11
CA THR A 238 12.52 30.49 40.61
C THR A 238 12.97 31.47 41.67
N MET A 239 12.81 32.77 41.42
CA MET A 239 12.95 33.83 42.42
C MET A 239 11.58 34.20 43.00
N THR A 240 11.37 34.01 44.30
CA THR A 240 10.15 34.46 45.02
C THR A 240 10.46 35.64 45.94
N ALA A 241 9.96 36.83 45.58
CA ALA A 241 10.14 38.05 46.37
C ALA A 241 9.17 38.09 47.58
N LYS A 242 9.74 38.23 48.78
CA LYS A 242 9.02 38.18 50.07
C LYS A 242 8.44 39.56 50.44
N LYS A 243 7.14 39.78 50.26
CA LYS A 243 6.48 41.05 50.64
C LYS A 243 6.28 41.12 52.16
N ARG A 244 7.04 42.00 52.82
CA ARG A 244 7.00 42.25 54.27
C ARG A 244 5.87 43.22 54.58
N LYS A 245 5.01 42.91 55.57
CA LYS A 245 3.96 43.79 56.08
C LYS A 245 4.30 44.19 57.51
N ARG A 246 4.32 45.50 57.77
CA ARG A 246 4.19 46.17 59.07
C ARG A 246 3.30 47.38 58.82
#